data_AF-A0A8J8EG05-F1
#
_entry.id   AF-A0A8J8EG05-F1
#
_cell.length_a   1.000
_cell.length_b   1.000
_cell.length_c   1.000
_cell.angle_alpha   90.00
_cell.angle_beta   90.00
_cell.angle_gamma   90.00
#
_symmetry.space_group_name_H-M   'P 1'
#
loop_
_entity.id
_entity.type
_entity.pdbx_description
1 polymer ?
#
loop_
_entity_poly.entity_id
_entity_poly.type
_entity_poly.pdbx_seq_one_letter_code
_entity_poly.pdbx_strand_id
1 'polypeptide(L)'
;MKELFEKVKEEYGVEIVDENDMSGAWKLVEMLKEKGWVVYIITARGREQVDAWHPSYGSLYAQFGEMPHFESVVEGICLTALHVRELEKNGTL
;
A
#
# COMPACT_ATOMS: atom_id res chain seq x y z
N MET A 1 -1.15 10.25 -9.22
CA MET A 1 0.24 9.77 -9.11
C MET A 1 1.20 10.74 -8.42
N LYS A 2 1.45 11.97 -8.91
CA LYS A 2 2.41 12.87 -8.25
C LYS A 2 2.09 13.19 -6.77
N GLU A 3 0.84 13.58 -6.49
CA GLU A 3 0.39 13.85 -5.12
C GLU A 3 0.47 12.62 -4.21
N LEU A 4 0.25 11.42 -4.77
CA LEU A 4 0.38 10.16 -4.05
C LEU A 4 1.84 9.95 -3.60
N PHE A 5 2.81 10.17 -4.49
CA PHE A 5 4.23 10.02 -4.17
C PHE A 5 4.71 11.07 -3.18
N GLU A 6 4.21 12.30 -3.26
CA GLU A 6 4.49 13.34 -2.28
C GLU A 6 4.02 12.92 -0.88
N LYS A 7 2.78 12.41 -0.75
CA LYS A 7 2.25 11.87 0.52
C LYS A 7 3.06 10.70 1.05
N VAL A 8 3.48 9.77 0.19
CA VAL A 8 4.36 8.66 0.58
C VAL A 8 5.68 9.19 1.14
N LYS A 9 6.28 10.19 0.50
CA LYS A 9 7.52 10.81 0.98
C LYS A 9 7.34 11.48 2.34
N GLU A 10 6.21 12.17 2.55
CA GLU A 10 5.89 12.80 3.84
C GLU A 10 5.68 11.78 4.98
N GLU A 11 4.93 10.70 4.72
CA GLU A 11 4.51 9.73 5.74
C GLU A 11 5.55 8.62 6.02
N TYR A 12 6.40 8.33 5.04
CA TYR A 12 7.35 7.22 5.11
C TYR A 12 8.80 7.63 4.85
N GLY A 13 9.06 8.86 4.38
CA GLY A 13 10.41 9.27 3.97
C GLY A 13 10.92 8.52 2.73
N VAL A 14 10.05 7.81 2.01
CA VAL A 14 10.39 7.04 0.82
C VAL A 14 10.08 7.86 -0.42
N GLU A 15 11.07 8.01 -1.29
CA GLU A 15 10.92 8.67 -2.59
C GLU A 15 10.56 7.65 -3.66
N ILE A 16 9.46 7.90 -4.37
CA ILE A 16 9.02 7.17 -5.58
C ILE A 16 9.24 8.11 -6.76
N VAL A 17 10.14 7.74 -7.67
CA VAL A 17 10.55 8.64 -8.75
C VAL A 17 9.46 8.78 -9.82
N ASP A 18 8.85 7.66 -10.21
CA ASP A 18 7.77 7.59 -11.20
C ASP A 18 6.93 6.32 -11.02
N GLU A 19 5.91 6.14 -11.87
CA GLU A 19 4.96 5.02 -11.85
C GLU A 19 5.60 3.63 -12.12
N ASN A 20 6.85 3.58 -12.56
CA ASN A 20 7.60 2.35 -12.79
C ASN A 20 8.68 2.10 -11.71
N ASP A 21 8.80 2.99 -10.71
CA ASP A 21 9.80 2.85 -9.63
C ASP A 21 9.37 1.81 -8.58
N MET A 22 9.49 0.55 -8.98
CA MET A 22 9.22 -0.58 -8.10
C MET A 22 10.25 -0.69 -6.97
N SER A 23 11.46 -0.14 -7.13
CA SER A 23 12.48 -0.19 -6.07
C SER A 23 12.11 0.72 -4.91
N GLY A 24 11.61 1.92 -5.19
CA GLY A 24 11.01 2.81 -4.21
C GLY A 24 9.79 2.17 -3.56
N ALA A 25 8.86 1.65 -4.38
CA ALA A 25 7.62 1.05 -3.87
C ALA A 25 7.90 -0.17 -2.96
N TRP A 26 8.85 -1.03 -3.34
CA TRP A 26 9.20 -2.22 -2.55
C TRP A 26 9.73 -1.89 -1.15
N LYS A 27 10.37 -0.72 -0.96
CA LYS A 27 10.77 -0.28 0.39
C LYS A 27 9.56 -0.12 1.32
N LEU A 28 8.41 0.29 0.81
CA LEU A 28 7.18 0.37 1.59
C LEU A 28 6.72 -1.03 2.01
N VAL A 29 6.76 -2.00 1.10
CA VAL A 29 6.43 -3.41 1.41
C VAL A 29 7.32 -3.95 2.52
N GLU A 30 8.63 -3.69 2.45
CA GLU A 30 9.58 -4.10 3.48
C GLU A 30 9.30 -3.43 4.84
N MET A 31 9.01 -2.11 4.85
CA MET A 31 8.64 -1.40 6.07
C MET A 31 7.32 -1.93 6.69
N LEU A 32 6.32 -2.23 5.85
CA LEU A 32 5.07 -2.84 6.31
C LEU A 32 5.33 -4.22 6.93
N LYS A 33 6.16 -5.05 6.29
CA LYS A 33 6.57 -6.35 6.80
C LYS A 33 7.27 -6.25 8.15
N GLU A 34 8.18 -5.28 8.33
CA GLU A 34 8.86 -5.04 9.62
C GLU A 34 7.87 -4.68 10.75
N LYS A 35 6.73 -4.07 10.40
CA LYS A 35 5.63 -3.78 11.32
C LYS A 35 4.65 -4.94 11.53
N GLY A 36 4.91 -6.11 10.92
CA GLY A 36 4.08 -7.30 11.07
C GLY A 36 2.93 -7.41 10.05
N TRP A 37 2.85 -6.51 9.07
CA TRP A 37 1.87 -6.62 7.99
C TRP A 37 2.30 -7.66 6.95
N VAL A 38 1.34 -8.43 6.47
CA VAL A 38 1.48 -9.31 5.31
C VAL A 38 0.92 -8.58 4.10
N VAL A 39 1.72 -8.35 3.06
CA VAL A 39 1.28 -7.68 1.84
C VAL A 39 1.06 -8.72 0.73
N TYR A 40 -0.12 -8.70 0.12
CA TYR A 40 -0.47 -9.54 -1.02
C TYR A 40 -0.49 -8.70 -2.29
N ILE A 41 0.25 -9.12 -3.31
CA ILE A 41 0.26 -8.49 -4.63
C ILE A 41 -0.20 -9.53 -5.64
N ILE A 42 -1.29 -9.23 -6.35
CA ILE A 42 -1.85 -10.08 -7.40
C ILE A 42 -1.81 -9.31 -8.71
N THR A 43 -1.08 -9.84 -9.67
CA THR A 43 -0.98 -9.29 -11.02
C THR A 43 -1.58 -10.29 -12.01
N ALA A 44 -2.46 -9.80 -12.87
CA ALA A 44 -3.05 -10.56 -13.97
C ALA A 44 -3.45 -9.60 -15.08
N ARG A 45 -3.66 -10.10 -16.30
CA ARG A 45 -4.04 -9.24 -17.44
C ARG A 45 -5.31 -8.44 -17.12
N GLY A 46 -5.16 -7.12 -17.00
CA GLY A 46 -6.27 -6.21 -16.65
C GLY A 46 -6.69 -6.27 -15.19
N ARG A 47 -5.81 -6.73 -14.28
CA ARG A 47 -6.06 -6.78 -12.84
C ARG A 47 -4.75 -6.63 -12.06
N GLU A 48 -4.60 -5.48 -11.42
CA GLU A 48 -3.58 -5.24 -10.42
C GLU A 48 -4.26 -5.07 -9.06
N GLN A 49 -3.84 -5.85 -8.07
CA GLN A 49 -4.37 -5.75 -6.71
C GLN A 49 -3.24 -5.79 -5.71
N VAL A 50 -3.38 -4.93 -4.70
CA VAL A 50 -2.48 -4.88 -3.56
C VAL A 50 -3.35 -4.80 -2.31
N ASP A 51 -3.17 -5.73 -1.38
CA ASP A 51 -3.85 -5.75 -0.09
C ASP A 51 -2.83 -5.96 1.02
N ALA A 52 -3.18 -5.59 2.25
CA ALA A 52 -2.37 -5.83 3.43
C ALA A 52 -3.21 -6.48 4.53
N TRP A 53 -2.62 -7.40 5.29
CA TRP A 53 -3.28 -8.07 6.41
C TRP A 53 -2.40 -8.02 7.66
N HIS A 54 -3.02 -7.82 8.82
CA HIS A 54 -2.31 -7.83 10.11
C HIS A 54 -3.16 -8.54 11.18
N PRO A 55 -2.57 -9.30 12.12
CA PRO A 55 -3.35 -10.03 13.13
C PRO A 55 -4.29 -9.16 13.98
N SER A 56 -3.90 -7.92 14.26
CA SER A 56 -4.72 -6.98 15.05
C SER A 56 -5.85 -6.32 14.27
N TYR A 57 -5.80 -6.34 12.94
CA TYR A 57 -6.72 -5.58 12.08
C TYR A 57 -7.51 -6.48 11.12
N GLY A 58 -6.95 -7.59 10.64
CA GLY A 58 -7.49 -8.36 9.53
C GLY A 58 -6.97 -7.83 8.19
N SER A 59 -7.69 -8.15 7.10
CA SER A 59 -7.36 -7.62 5.76
C SER A 59 -7.84 -6.18 5.66
N LEU A 60 -6.97 -5.31 5.16
CA LEU A 60 -7.16 -3.87 5.08
C LEU A 60 -8.44 -3.55 4.32
N TYR A 61 -8.58 -4.08 3.11
CA TYR A 61 -9.72 -3.74 2.26
C TYR A 61 -10.96 -4.61 2.49
N ALA A 62 -10.80 -5.83 3.04
CA ALA A 62 -11.95 -6.68 3.37
C ALA A 62 -12.87 -6.06 4.43
N GLN A 63 -12.35 -5.17 5.29
CA GLN A 63 -13.13 -4.41 6.26
C GLN A 63 -14.18 -3.49 5.60
N PHE A 64 -13.97 -3.08 4.35
CA PHE A 64 -14.84 -2.14 3.63
C PHE A 64 -15.71 -2.83 2.56
N GLY A 65 -15.57 -4.16 2.40
CA GLY A 65 -16.23 -4.88 1.30
C GLY A 65 -15.72 -4.48 -0.09
N GLU A 66 -14.56 -3.82 -0.15
CA GLU A 66 -13.95 -3.37 -1.39
C GLU A 66 -12.93 -4.39 -1.91
N MET A 67 -12.83 -4.49 -3.23
CA MET A 67 -11.80 -5.29 -3.87
C MET A 67 -10.73 -4.33 -4.42
N PRO A 68 -9.51 -4.30 -3.84
CA PRO A 68 -8.54 -3.26 -4.14
C PRO A 68 -7.96 -3.46 -5.54
N HIS A 69 -8.50 -2.73 -6.50
CA HIS A 69 -8.08 -2.76 -7.90
C HIS A 69 -7.42 -1.43 -8.23
N PHE A 70 -6.21 -1.49 -8.79
CA PHE A 70 -5.40 -0.31 -9.07
C PHE A 70 -5.00 -0.25 -10.55
N GLU A 71 -4.62 0.93 -11.01
CA GLU A 71 -4.11 1.13 -12.37
C GLU A 71 -2.72 0.50 -12.53
N SER A 72 -1.95 0.44 -11.44
CA SER A 72 -0.63 -0.22 -11.40
C SER A 72 -0.31 -0.82 -10.03
N VAL A 73 0.66 -1.74 -9.98
CA VAL A 73 1.18 -2.29 -8.72
C VAL A 73 1.84 -1.20 -7.87
N VAL A 74 2.58 -0.26 -8.48
CA VAL A 74 3.25 0.83 -7.75
C VAL A 74 2.23 1.71 -7.05
N GLU A 75 1.16 2.09 -7.76
CA GLU A 75 0.03 2.82 -7.17
C GLU A 75 -0.58 2.03 -6.02
N GLY A 76 -0.88 0.75 -6.23
CA GLY A 76 -1.49 -0.11 -5.22
C GLY A 76 -0.64 -0.23 -3.95
N ILE A 77 0.67 -0.39 -4.09
CA ILE A 77 1.60 -0.43 -2.94
C ILE A 77 1.57 0.91 -2.18
N CYS A 78 1.63 2.03 -2.90
CA CYS A 78 1.64 3.36 -2.27
C CYS A 78 0.34 3.64 -1.51
N LEU A 79 -0.82 3.39 -2.13
CA LEU A 79 -2.12 3.61 -1.48
C LEU A 79 -2.33 2.67 -0.30
N THR A 80 -2.00 1.38 -0.46
CA THR A 80 -2.08 0.40 0.63
C THR A 80 -1.23 0.84 1.82
N ALA A 81 0.01 1.30 1.58
CA ALA A 81 0.88 1.78 2.65
C ALA A 81 0.31 3.03 3.36
N LEU A 82 -0.25 3.98 2.62
CA LEU A 82 -0.87 5.16 3.22
C LEU A 82 -2.11 4.81 4.05
N HIS A 83 -2.96 3.92 3.55
CA HIS A 83 -4.12 3.44 4.30
C HIS A 83 -3.71 2.67 5.57
N VAL A 84 -2.69 1.82 5.50
CA VAL A 84 -2.12 1.20 6.71
C VAL A 84 -1.66 2.27 7.71
N ARG A 85 -0.99 3.33 7.25
CA ARG A 85 -0.54 4.41 8.13
C ARG A 85 -1.70 5.12 8.82
N GLU A 86 -2.76 5.40 8.08
CA GLU A 86 -3.98 6.02 8.59
C GLU A 86 -4.65 5.14 9.64
N LEU A 87 -4.81 3.85 9.35
CA LEU A 87 -5.34 2.87 10.30
C LEU A 87 -4.49 2.78 11.57
N GLU A 88 -3.17 2.76 11.44
CA GLU A 88 -2.25 2.73 12.59
C GLU A 88 -2.36 4.00 13.46
N LYS A 89 -2.57 5.18 12.84
CA LYS A 89 -2.71 6.45 13.55
C LYS A 89 -4.04 6.58 14.28
N ASN A 90 -5.12 6.19 13.62
CA ASN A 90 -6.48 6.51 14.05
C ASN A 90 -7.23 5.31 14.67
N GLY A 91 -6.72 4.09 14.46
CA GLY A 91 -7.43 2.85 14.80
C GLY A 91 -8.57 2.51 13.82
N THR A 92 -8.87 3.39 12.88
CA THR A 92 -9.86 3.25 11.80
C THR A 92 -9.31 3.87 10.52
N LEU A 93 -9.82 3.42 9.37
CA LEU A 93 -9.74 4.16 8.10
C LEU A 93 -10.97 5.06 7.96
#